data_AF-A0AA35RX09-F1
#
_entry.id   AF-A0AA35RX09-F1
#
_cell.length_a   1.000
_cell.length_b   1.000
_cell.length_c   1.000
_cell.angle_alpha   90.00
_cell.angle_beta   90.00
_cell.angle_gamma   90.00
#
_symmetry.space_group_name_H-M   'P 1'
#
loop_
_entity.id
_entity.type
_entity.pdbx_description
1 polymer ?
#
loop_
_entity_poly.entity_id
_entity_poly.type
_entity_poly.pdbx_seq_one_letter_code
_entity_poly.pdbx_strand_id
1 'polypeptide(L)'
;MARKIQTYFRGYRCRQLLRSMQQKKADYDAVMDKLQREAYVQMVRMEQQRAEAERKREEEERKKQKEQARRRARILEAAFDGNMVEIHAILEEVQQLCKDQGEDVAVRNKHMLVECSDANGNTPLSEAAAGGDPDTINFLLSLEANPNKKGQYGRTPLYRAAFAGHAEAVKILLKSGADPRITADDGERPDQVSSNPEVEDIFKEWKPEDTDHLLKRLDGADKKRKEAQNKLFETIESKLRKLADDAEKEYSAKQREVLVTKLLNNGGQMLHQQLWTSASI
;
A
#
# COMPACT_ATOMS: atom_id res chain seq x y z
N MET A 1 -28.90 -71.78 52.43
CA MET A 1 -29.78 -70.85 51.68
C MET A 1 -29.20 -69.42 51.59
N ALA A 2 -28.81 -68.78 52.71
CA ALA A 2 -28.40 -67.36 52.77
C ALA A 2 -27.21 -66.96 51.87
N ARG A 3 -26.14 -67.77 51.78
CA ARG A 3 -24.97 -67.47 50.93
C ARG A 3 -25.32 -67.40 49.43
N LYS A 4 -26.23 -68.25 48.95
CA LYS A 4 -26.70 -68.23 47.56
C LYS A 4 -27.54 -66.97 47.27
N ILE A 5 -28.35 -66.53 48.23
CA ILE A 5 -29.15 -65.29 48.08
C ILE A 5 -28.24 -64.05 48.08
N GLN A 6 -27.25 -63.99 48.96
CA GLN A 6 -26.27 -62.89 48.99
C GLN A 6 -25.42 -62.81 47.71
N THR A 7 -24.99 -63.93 47.13
CA THR A 7 -24.25 -63.92 45.86
C THR A 7 -25.11 -63.47 44.69
N TYR A 8 -26.37 -63.92 44.62
CA TYR A 8 -27.33 -63.43 43.63
C TYR A 8 -27.59 -61.92 43.77
N PHE A 9 -27.77 -61.43 45.00
CA PHE A 9 -28.02 -60.01 45.26
C PHE A 9 -26.80 -59.13 44.92
N ARG A 10 -25.59 -59.58 45.26
CA ARG A 10 -24.33 -58.92 44.84
C ARG A 10 -24.20 -58.91 43.31
N GLY A 11 -24.45 -60.03 42.64
CA GLY A 11 -24.41 -60.11 41.17
C GLY A 11 -25.46 -59.23 40.48
N TYR A 12 -26.67 -59.16 41.05
CA TYR A 12 -27.74 -58.26 40.57
C TYR A 12 -27.35 -56.79 40.71
N ARG A 13 -26.88 -56.37 41.90
CA ARG A 13 -26.46 -54.98 42.16
C ARG A 13 -25.25 -54.58 41.31
N CYS A 14 -24.28 -55.47 41.10
CA CYS A 14 -23.17 -55.23 40.17
C CYS A 14 -23.68 -55.03 38.74
N ARG A 15 -24.58 -55.86 38.22
CA ARG A 15 -25.15 -55.69 36.87
C ARG A 15 -25.98 -54.41 36.74
N GLN A 16 -26.68 -53.99 37.79
CA GLN A 16 -27.44 -52.75 37.81
C GLN A 16 -26.53 -51.52 37.80
N LEU A 17 -25.46 -51.54 38.61
CA LEU A 17 -24.42 -50.51 38.61
C LEU A 17 -23.69 -50.44 37.26
N LEU A 18 -23.35 -51.59 36.67
CA LEU A 18 -22.67 -51.63 35.38
C LEU A 18 -23.53 -51.04 34.27
N ARG A 19 -24.85 -51.34 34.26
CA ARG A 19 -25.82 -50.71 33.36
C ARG A 19 -25.92 -49.20 33.58
N SER A 20 -25.97 -48.74 34.83
CA SER A 20 -25.99 -47.31 35.14
C SER A 20 -24.72 -46.59 34.68
N MET A 21 -23.55 -47.22 34.82
CA MET A 21 -22.27 -46.68 34.34
C MET A 21 -22.20 -46.67 32.81
N GLN A 22 -22.68 -47.73 32.14
CA GLN A 22 -22.77 -47.78 30.68
C GLN A 22 -23.71 -46.70 30.14
N GLN A 23 -24.85 -46.46 30.79
CA GLN A 23 -25.76 -45.39 30.42
C GLN A 23 -25.09 -44.02 30.56
N LYS A 24 -24.46 -43.73 31.71
CA LYS A 24 -23.73 -42.46 31.91
C LYS A 24 -22.61 -42.24 30.91
N LYS A 25 -21.89 -43.31 30.54
CA LYS A 25 -20.86 -43.25 29.49
C LYS A 25 -21.50 -42.92 28.14
N ALA A 26 -22.58 -43.59 27.77
CA ALA A 26 -23.30 -43.33 26.53
C ALA A 26 -23.87 -41.90 26.48
N ASP A 27 -24.40 -41.40 27.59
CA ASP A 27 -24.90 -40.03 27.71
C ASP A 27 -23.75 -39.01 27.57
N TYR A 28 -22.60 -39.28 28.18
CA TYR A 28 -21.39 -38.45 28.03
C TYR A 28 -20.87 -38.46 26.58
N ASP A 29 -20.74 -39.64 25.97
CA ASP A 29 -20.29 -39.80 24.60
C ASP A 29 -21.25 -39.06 23.64
N ALA A 30 -22.57 -39.12 23.87
CA ALA A 30 -23.56 -38.39 23.08
C ALA A 30 -23.46 -36.86 23.22
N VAL A 31 -23.21 -36.35 24.43
CA VAL A 31 -22.99 -34.92 24.67
C VAL A 31 -21.71 -34.46 23.99
N MET A 32 -20.63 -35.24 24.08
CA MET A 32 -19.36 -34.93 23.43
C MET A 32 -19.47 -34.94 21.91
N ASP A 33 -20.17 -35.92 21.33
CA ASP A 33 -20.45 -36.00 19.89
C ASP A 33 -21.22 -34.77 19.40
N LYS A 34 -22.23 -34.33 20.17
CA LYS A 34 -23.01 -33.13 19.85
C LYS A 34 -22.13 -31.87 19.89
N LEU A 35 -21.32 -31.72 20.94
CA LEU A 35 -20.41 -30.58 21.09
C LEU A 35 -19.39 -30.53 19.95
N GLN A 36 -18.80 -31.67 19.58
CA GLN A 36 -17.84 -31.77 18.48
C GLN A 36 -18.48 -31.41 17.14
N ARG A 37 -19.71 -31.87 16.87
CA ARG A 37 -20.46 -31.52 15.65
C ARG A 37 -20.79 -30.04 15.60
N GLU A 38 -21.27 -29.45 16.70
CA GLU A 38 -21.56 -28.02 16.78
C GLU A 38 -20.30 -27.18 16.59
N ALA A 39 -19.19 -27.54 17.24
CA ALA A 39 -17.90 -26.88 17.08
C ALA A 39 -17.39 -26.96 15.63
N TYR A 40 -17.52 -28.13 14.99
CA TYR A 40 -17.16 -28.32 13.58
C TYR A 40 -18.01 -27.46 12.64
N VAL A 41 -19.34 -27.45 12.82
CA VAL A 41 -20.24 -26.63 12.00
C VAL A 41 -19.94 -25.14 12.17
N GLN A 42 -19.64 -24.69 13.39
CA GLN A 42 -19.25 -23.29 13.63
C GLN A 42 -17.91 -22.95 13.00
N MET A 43 -16.92 -23.85 13.09
CA MET A 43 -15.63 -23.69 12.43
C MET A 43 -15.80 -23.51 10.92
N VAL A 44 -16.53 -24.42 10.26
CA VAL A 44 -16.77 -24.37 8.80
C VAL A 44 -17.52 -23.09 8.41
N ARG A 45 -18.51 -22.65 9.20
CA ARG A 45 -19.21 -21.37 8.95
C ARG A 45 -18.27 -20.17 9.05
N MET A 46 -17.41 -20.14 10.08
CA MET A 46 -16.42 -19.07 10.25
C MET A 46 -15.40 -19.06 9.11
N GLU A 47 -14.96 -20.23 8.64
CA GLU A 47 -14.09 -20.36 7.48
C GLU A 47 -14.76 -19.85 6.20
N GLN A 48 -16.02 -20.20 5.97
CA GLN A 48 -16.79 -19.69 4.82
C GLN A 48 -16.96 -18.17 4.87
N GLN A 49 -17.28 -17.60 6.03
CA GLN A 49 -17.39 -16.15 6.19
C GLN A 49 -16.07 -15.43 5.97
N ARG A 50 -14.96 -16.00 6.44
CA ARG A 50 -13.61 -15.47 6.18
C ARG A 50 -13.29 -15.52 4.70
N ALA A 51 -13.55 -16.64 4.04
CA ALA A 51 -13.34 -16.81 2.59
C ALA A 51 -14.25 -15.88 1.76
N GLU A 52 -15.48 -15.61 2.19
CA GLU A 52 -16.35 -14.61 1.56
C GLU A 52 -15.86 -13.18 1.78
N ALA A 53 -15.42 -12.85 2.99
CA ALA A 53 -14.88 -11.53 3.29
C ALA A 53 -13.57 -11.26 2.53
N GLU A 54 -12.70 -12.26 2.41
CA GLU A 54 -11.47 -12.19 1.62
C GLU A 54 -11.77 -11.97 0.14
N ARG A 55 -12.66 -12.78 -0.45
CA ARG A 55 -13.11 -12.59 -1.85
C ARG A 55 -13.69 -11.20 -2.09
N LYS A 56 -14.49 -10.67 -1.16
CA LYS A 56 -15.05 -9.31 -1.26
C LYS A 56 -13.94 -8.25 -1.21
N ARG A 57 -12.97 -8.38 -0.31
CA ARG A 57 -11.82 -7.47 -0.22
C ARG A 57 -10.99 -7.48 -1.50
N GLU A 58 -10.66 -8.66 -2.01
CA GLU A 58 -9.95 -8.82 -3.29
C GLU A 58 -10.73 -8.21 -4.46
N GLU A 59 -12.05 -8.40 -4.51
CA GLU A 59 -12.88 -7.82 -5.56
C GLU A 59 -12.93 -6.28 -5.48
N GLU A 60 -13.04 -5.72 -4.27
CA GLU A 60 -12.97 -4.27 -4.03
C GLU A 60 -11.60 -3.69 -4.40
N GLU A 61 -10.51 -4.36 -4.04
CA GLU A 61 -9.15 -3.97 -4.44
C GLU A 61 -8.96 -4.02 -5.95
N ARG A 62 -9.44 -5.07 -6.61
CA ARG A 62 -9.42 -5.19 -8.07
C ARG A 62 -10.23 -4.07 -8.73
N LYS A 63 -11.39 -3.70 -8.17
CA LYS A 63 -12.20 -2.56 -8.65
C LYS A 63 -11.44 -1.24 -8.49
N LYS A 64 -10.81 -1.01 -7.33
CA LYS A 64 -9.99 0.19 -7.08
C LYS A 64 -8.81 0.28 -8.04
N GLN A 65 -8.09 -0.81 -8.26
CA GLN A 65 -6.98 -0.87 -9.20
C GLN A 65 -7.44 -0.61 -10.64
N LYS A 66 -8.55 -1.22 -11.05
CA LYS A 66 -9.14 -1.00 -12.38
C LYS A 66 -9.55 0.46 -12.57
N GLU A 67 -10.14 1.08 -11.55
CA GLU A 67 -10.53 2.48 -11.59
C GLU A 67 -9.31 3.42 -11.61
N GLN A 68 -8.27 3.10 -10.83
CA GLN A 68 -7.01 3.82 -10.88
C GLN A 68 -6.35 3.71 -12.27
N ALA A 69 -6.36 2.52 -12.88
CA ALA A 69 -5.85 2.32 -14.24
C ALA A 69 -6.67 3.10 -15.28
N ARG A 70 -8.00 3.15 -15.13
CA ARG A 70 -8.87 3.98 -15.98
C ARG A 70 -8.57 5.46 -15.88
N ARG A 71 -8.34 5.99 -14.67
CA ARG A 71 -7.95 7.41 -14.49
C ARG A 71 -6.60 7.71 -15.15
N ARG A 72 -5.64 6.79 -15.02
CA ARG A 72 -4.33 6.89 -15.69
C ARG A 72 -4.46 6.86 -17.22
N ALA A 73 -5.30 6.00 -17.77
CA ALA A 73 -5.56 5.99 -19.21
C ALA A 73 -6.24 7.29 -19.67
N ARG A 74 -7.28 7.75 -18.96
CA ARG A 74 -7.97 9.01 -19.27
C ARG A 74 -7.04 10.23 -19.29
N ILE A 75 -6.12 10.36 -18.33
CA ILE A 75 -5.20 11.51 -18.31
C ILE A 75 -4.18 11.44 -19.44
N LEU A 76 -3.74 10.24 -19.83
CA LEU A 76 -2.82 10.05 -20.97
C LEU A 76 -3.50 10.39 -22.30
N GLU A 77 -4.73 9.92 -22.50
CA GLU A 77 -5.56 10.24 -23.68
C GLU A 77 -5.85 11.74 -23.74
N ALA A 78 -6.29 12.34 -22.64
CA ALA A 78 -6.56 13.77 -22.58
C ALA A 78 -5.31 14.63 -22.81
N ALA A 79 -4.14 14.16 -22.35
CA ALA A 79 -2.87 14.84 -22.60
C ALA A 79 -2.47 14.79 -24.08
N PHE A 80 -2.69 13.66 -24.76
CA PHE A 80 -2.45 13.54 -26.19
C PHE A 80 -3.38 14.46 -27.01
N ASP A 81 -4.67 14.51 -26.65
CA ASP A 81 -5.66 15.33 -27.35
C ASP A 81 -5.53 16.84 -27.06
N GLY A 82 -4.72 17.23 -26.08
CA GLY A 82 -4.61 18.63 -25.62
C GLY A 82 -5.85 19.11 -24.83
N ASN A 83 -6.62 18.19 -24.24
CA ASN A 83 -7.83 18.52 -23.49
C ASN A 83 -7.50 18.87 -22.03
N MET A 84 -7.02 20.10 -21.80
CA MET A 84 -6.69 20.61 -20.46
C MET A 84 -7.87 20.52 -19.48
N VAL A 85 -9.11 20.70 -19.95
CA VAL A 85 -10.32 20.68 -19.10
C VAL A 85 -10.50 19.30 -18.49
N GLU A 86 -10.33 18.25 -19.29
CA GLU A 86 -10.42 16.87 -18.83
C GLU A 86 -9.29 16.51 -17.85
N ILE A 87 -8.06 16.95 -18.12
CA ILE A 87 -6.92 16.77 -17.20
C ILE A 87 -7.23 17.43 -15.85
N HIS A 88 -7.73 18.67 -15.87
CA HIS A 88 -8.10 19.38 -14.65
C HIS A 88 -9.19 18.63 -13.88
N ALA A 89 -10.26 18.19 -14.56
CA ALA A 89 -11.35 17.44 -13.96
C ALA A 89 -10.87 16.13 -13.30
N ILE A 90 -9.96 15.38 -13.94
CA ILE A 90 -9.39 14.15 -13.37
C ILE A 90 -8.57 14.45 -12.11
N LEU A 91 -7.79 15.52 -12.11
CA LEU A 91 -7.00 15.93 -10.94
C LEU A 91 -7.91 16.41 -9.80
N GLU A 92 -9.00 17.12 -10.11
CA GLU A 92 -10.01 17.50 -9.15
C GLU A 92 -10.74 16.28 -8.58
N GLU A 93 -11.17 15.32 -9.41
CA GLU A 93 -11.79 14.06 -8.96
C GLU A 93 -10.93 13.37 -7.89
N VAL A 94 -9.61 13.29 -8.13
CA VAL A 94 -8.65 12.66 -7.21
C VAL A 94 -8.46 13.49 -5.96
N GLN A 95 -8.44 14.82 -6.08
CA GLN A 95 -8.38 15.72 -4.93
C GLN A 95 -9.62 15.57 -4.03
N GLN A 96 -10.81 15.41 -4.61
CA GLN A 96 -12.06 15.19 -3.85
C GLN A 96 -12.04 13.87 -3.09
N LEU A 97 -11.56 12.78 -3.72
CA LEU A 97 -11.45 11.47 -3.08
C LEU A 97 -10.51 11.46 -1.88
N CYS A 98 -9.52 12.36 -1.86
CA CYS A 98 -8.51 12.43 -0.81
C CYS A 98 -8.85 13.45 0.30
N LYS A 99 -10.00 14.14 0.23
CA LYS A 99 -10.38 15.17 1.22
C LYS A 99 -10.34 14.68 2.67
N ASP A 100 -10.70 13.42 2.89
CA ASP A 100 -10.75 12.82 4.23
C ASP A 100 -9.40 12.21 4.66
N GLN A 101 -8.42 12.10 3.76
CA GLN A 101 -7.15 11.38 3.97
C GLN A 101 -5.95 12.30 4.25
N GLY A 102 -6.18 13.63 4.31
CA GLY A 102 -5.16 14.65 4.56
C GLY A 102 -4.50 15.20 3.29
N GLU A 103 -4.00 16.43 3.38
CA GLU A 103 -3.41 17.18 2.25
C GLU A 103 -2.20 16.45 1.63
N ASP A 104 -1.38 15.79 2.44
CA ASP A 104 -0.20 15.05 1.97
C ASP A 104 -0.56 13.90 1.01
N VAL A 105 -1.65 13.16 1.30
CA VAL A 105 -2.10 12.04 0.46
C VAL A 105 -2.66 12.56 -0.87
N ALA A 106 -3.35 13.70 -0.84
CA ALA A 106 -3.85 14.35 -2.05
C ALA A 106 -2.70 14.81 -2.96
N VAL A 107 -1.67 15.47 -2.41
CA VAL A 107 -0.49 15.91 -3.17
C VAL A 107 0.25 14.72 -3.77
N ARG A 108 0.45 13.65 -2.99
CA ARG A 108 1.09 12.42 -3.47
C ARG A 108 0.31 11.77 -4.62
N ASN A 109 -1.00 11.65 -4.48
CA ASN A 109 -1.85 11.04 -5.50
C ASN A 109 -1.88 11.89 -6.78
N LYS A 110 -1.93 13.22 -6.65
CA LYS A 110 -1.83 14.15 -7.77
C LYS A 110 -0.51 13.97 -8.53
N HIS A 111 0.62 13.96 -7.81
CA HIS A 111 1.94 13.78 -8.42
C HIS A 111 2.08 12.40 -9.10
N MET A 112 1.53 11.34 -8.50
CA MET A 112 1.52 9.99 -9.10
C MET A 112 0.70 9.92 -10.41
N LEU A 113 -0.30 10.78 -10.58
CA LEU A 113 -1.07 10.89 -11.82
C LEU A 113 -0.31 11.68 -12.90
N VAL A 114 0.34 12.77 -12.52
CA VAL A 114 1.15 13.58 -13.45
C VAL A 114 2.34 12.78 -14.00
N GLU A 115 2.94 11.94 -13.17
CA GLU A 115 4.05 11.03 -13.52
C GLU A 115 3.59 9.62 -13.91
N CYS A 116 2.29 9.42 -14.22
CA CYS A 116 1.83 8.09 -14.61
C CYS A 116 2.46 7.65 -15.92
N SER A 117 2.58 6.35 -16.15
CA SER A 117 3.16 5.82 -17.39
C SER A 117 2.23 4.83 -18.06
N ASP A 118 2.16 4.89 -19.39
CA ASP A 118 1.60 3.87 -20.26
C ASP A 118 2.43 2.55 -20.20
N ALA A 119 1.90 1.48 -20.80
CA ALA A 119 2.63 0.28 -21.19
C ALA A 119 3.94 0.59 -21.96
N ASN A 120 3.97 1.64 -22.78
CA ASN A 120 5.19 2.11 -23.46
C ASN A 120 6.09 3.00 -22.60
N GLY A 121 5.76 3.18 -21.31
CA GLY A 121 6.50 4.07 -20.40
C GLY A 121 6.30 5.56 -20.66
N ASN A 122 5.39 5.95 -21.56
CA ASN A 122 5.12 7.36 -21.86
C ASN A 122 4.36 8.03 -20.72
N THR A 123 4.79 9.23 -20.33
CA THR A 123 4.11 10.07 -19.35
C THR A 123 3.07 10.99 -20.00
N PRO A 124 2.11 11.56 -19.25
CA PRO A 124 1.21 12.59 -19.76
C PRO A 124 1.96 13.72 -20.47
N LEU A 125 3.11 14.15 -19.93
CA LEU A 125 3.94 15.17 -20.57
C LEU A 125 4.52 14.69 -21.92
N SER A 126 4.90 13.41 -22.03
CA SER A 126 5.38 12.79 -23.27
C SER A 126 4.28 12.68 -24.33
N GLU A 127 3.03 12.38 -23.92
CA GLU A 127 1.87 12.35 -24.82
C GLU A 127 1.45 13.77 -25.24
N ALA A 128 1.44 14.74 -24.33
CA ALA A 128 1.20 16.15 -24.66
C ALA A 128 2.26 16.73 -25.60
N ALA A 129 3.52 16.35 -25.40
CA ALA A 129 4.61 16.71 -26.30
C ALA A 129 4.43 16.12 -27.71
N ALA A 130 3.85 14.93 -27.83
CA ALA A 130 3.52 14.30 -29.10
C ALA A 130 2.30 14.94 -29.79
N GLY A 131 1.33 15.44 -29.01
CA GLY A 131 0.17 16.19 -29.53
C GLY A 131 0.47 17.64 -29.88
N GLY A 132 1.52 18.22 -29.29
CA GLY A 132 2.03 19.55 -29.66
C GLY A 132 1.30 20.74 -29.04
N ASP A 133 0.37 20.52 -28.11
CA ASP A 133 -0.39 21.58 -27.46
C ASP A 133 0.45 22.32 -26.38
N PRO A 134 0.85 23.58 -26.60
CA PRO A 134 1.72 24.31 -25.68
C PRO A 134 1.04 24.59 -24.34
N ASP A 135 -0.29 24.77 -24.32
CA ASP A 135 -1.04 25.11 -23.12
C ASP A 135 -1.10 23.92 -22.15
N THR A 136 -1.40 22.72 -22.67
CA THR A 136 -1.35 21.48 -21.90
C THR A 136 0.06 21.17 -21.39
N ILE A 137 1.10 21.40 -22.20
CA ILE A 137 2.50 21.21 -21.78
C ILE A 137 2.85 22.14 -20.62
N ASN A 138 2.54 23.43 -20.73
CA ASN A 138 2.75 24.41 -19.65
C ASN A 138 2.00 24.04 -18.38
N PHE A 139 0.75 23.56 -18.52
CA PHE A 139 -0.05 23.11 -17.39
C PHE A 139 0.59 21.91 -16.68
N LEU A 140 0.99 20.87 -17.41
CA LEU A 140 1.65 19.70 -16.82
C LEU A 140 2.99 20.05 -16.16
N LEU A 141 3.77 20.95 -16.77
CA LEU A 141 5.03 21.44 -16.18
C LEU A 141 4.78 22.26 -14.90
N SER A 142 3.68 23.02 -14.83
CA SER A 142 3.27 23.72 -13.60
C SER A 142 2.95 22.76 -12.44
N LEU A 143 2.64 21.50 -12.76
CA LEU A 143 2.39 20.42 -11.79
C LEU A 143 3.66 19.63 -11.42
N GLU A 144 4.84 20.18 -11.70
CA GLU A 144 6.15 19.55 -11.46
C GLU A 144 6.35 18.23 -12.24
N ALA A 145 5.78 18.12 -13.45
CA ALA A 145 6.08 17.01 -14.36
C ALA A 145 7.57 17.01 -14.76
N ASN A 146 8.19 15.83 -14.81
CA ASN A 146 9.59 15.67 -15.16
C ASN A 146 9.79 15.70 -16.69
N PRO A 147 10.46 16.73 -17.25
CA PRO A 147 10.66 16.86 -18.70
C PRO A 147 11.68 15.88 -19.28
N ASN A 148 12.48 15.22 -18.42
CA ASN A 148 13.56 14.30 -18.81
C ASN A 148 13.21 12.83 -18.56
N LYS A 149 11.96 12.52 -18.19
CA LYS A 149 11.53 11.14 -17.97
C LYS A 149 11.61 10.34 -19.27
N LYS A 150 12.37 9.25 -19.25
CA LYS A 150 12.48 8.33 -20.38
C LYS A 150 11.33 7.32 -20.38
N GLY A 151 10.72 7.13 -21.55
CA GLY A 151 9.82 6.00 -21.81
C GLY A 151 10.56 4.68 -21.99
N GLN A 152 9.83 3.63 -22.38
CA GLN A 152 10.38 2.29 -22.56
C GLN A 152 11.44 2.21 -23.66
N TYR A 153 11.36 3.07 -24.66
CA TYR A 153 12.31 3.16 -25.78
C TYR A 153 13.39 4.24 -25.57
N GLY A 154 13.62 4.67 -24.33
CA GLY A 154 14.55 5.76 -24.03
C GLY A 154 14.08 7.15 -24.49
N ARG A 155 12.92 7.24 -25.14
CA ARG A 155 12.35 8.48 -25.69
C ARG A 155 11.91 9.43 -24.58
N THR A 156 12.37 10.68 -24.66
CA THR A 156 11.95 11.77 -23.78
C THR A 156 10.77 12.55 -24.37
N PRO A 157 10.05 13.34 -23.56
CA PRO A 157 9.06 14.29 -24.08
C PRO A 157 9.63 15.18 -25.20
N LEU A 158 10.87 15.67 -25.03
CA LEU A 158 11.55 16.48 -26.04
C LEU A 158 11.78 15.72 -27.35
N TYR A 159 12.19 14.44 -27.27
CA TYR A 159 12.34 13.58 -28.45
C TYR A 159 11.01 13.46 -29.22
N ARG A 160 9.89 13.26 -28.52
CA ARG A 160 8.58 13.11 -29.18
C ARG A 160 8.08 14.41 -29.80
N ALA A 161 8.29 15.56 -29.13
CA ALA A 161 7.96 16.87 -29.71
C ALA A 161 8.78 17.15 -30.97
N ALA A 162 10.07 16.80 -30.97
CA ALA A 162 10.92 16.96 -32.15
C ALA A 162 10.55 16.00 -33.28
N PHE A 163 10.25 14.74 -32.97
CA PHE A 163 9.78 13.75 -33.95
C PHE A 163 8.47 14.16 -34.62
N ALA A 164 7.52 14.71 -33.84
CA ALA A 164 6.26 15.22 -34.35
C ALA A 164 6.39 16.59 -35.06
N GLY A 165 7.53 17.28 -34.91
CA GLY A 165 7.82 18.56 -35.57
C GLY A 165 7.16 19.77 -34.89
N HIS A 166 6.82 19.69 -33.60
CA HIS A 166 6.14 20.76 -32.86
C HIS A 166 7.14 21.76 -32.28
N ALA A 167 7.46 22.80 -33.05
CA ALA A 167 8.42 23.85 -32.69
C ALA A 167 8.15 24.54 -31.35
N GLU A 168 6.90 24.88 -31.05
CA GLU A 168 6.56 25.59 -29.82
C GLU A 168 6.66 24.69 -28.58
N ALA A 169 6.27 23.42 -28.70
CA ALA A 169 6.45 22.41 -27.66
C ALA A 169 7.94 22.21 -27.32
N VAL A 170 8.80 22.14 -28.34
CA VAL A 170 10.27 22.04 -28.18
C VAL A 170 10.82 23.24 -27.41
N LYS A 171 10.43 24.46 -27.76
CA LYS A 171 10.85 25.68 -27.04
C LYS A 171 10.44 25.66 -25.56
N ILE A 172 9.20 25.27 -25.26
CA ILE A 172 8.70 25.22 -23.88
C ILE A 172 9.45 24.17 -23.06
N LEU A 173 9.67 22.98 -23.63
CA LEU A 173 10.39 21.90 -22.96
C LEU A 173 11.85 22.28 -22.69
N LEU A 174 12.55 22.88 -23.65
CA LEU A 174 13.93 23.36 -23.48
C LEU A 174 14.03 24.43 -22.38
N LYS A 175 13.12 25.43 -22.38
CA LYS A 175 13.05 26.44 -21.31
C LYS A 175 12.76 25.84 -19.92
N SER A 176 12.10 24.69 -19.89
CA SER A 176 11.74 23.97 -18.67
C SER A 176 12.83 23.00 -18.20
N GLY A 177 13.98 22.97 -18.88
CA GLY A 177 15.12 22.14 -18.50
C GLY A 177 15.12 20.74 -19.09
N ALA A 178 14.41 20.52 -20.21
CA ALA A 178 14.59 19.31 -21.00
C ALA A 178 16.00 19.26 -21.60
N ASP A 179 16.66 18.11 -21.50
CA ASP A 179 18.01 17.90 -22.01
C ASP A 179 17.97 17.37 -23.45
N PRO A 180 18.44 18.14 -24.45
CA PRO A 180 18.52 17.71 -25.85
C PRO A 180 19.60 16.65 -26.11
N ARG A 181 20.48 16.37 -25.14
CA ARG A 181 21.57 15.39 -25.29
C ARG A 181 21.10 13.96 -25.03
N ILE A 182 19.91 13.79 -24.46
CA ILE A 182 19.37 12.47 -24.13
C ILE A 182 19.01 11.76 -25.43
N THR A 183 19.74 10.68 -25.72
CA THR A 183 19.44 9.77 -26.82
C THR A 183 18.32 8.81 -26.44
N ALA A 184 17.47 8.50 -27.41
CA ALA A 184 16.58 7.35 -27.35
C ALA A 184 17.35 6.05 -27.64
N ASP A 185 16.68 4.90 -27.49
CA ASP A 185 17.31 3.58 -27.65
C ASP A 185 17.64 3.24 -29.12
N ASP A 186 17.06 3.98 -30.07
CA ASP A 186 17.43 3.96 -31.49
C ASP A 186 18.80 4.63 -31.75
N GLY A 187 19.38 5.29 -30.73
CA GLY A 187 20.65 6.01 -30.83
C GLY A 187 20.51 7.40 -31.41
N GLU A 188 19.29 7.82 -31.78
CA GLU A 188 19.01 9.14 -32.31
C GLU A 188 18.77 10.14 -31.18
N ARG A 189 19.19 11.37 -31.44
CA ARG A 189 18.95 12.49 -30.55
C ARG A 189 17.73 13.30 -31.03
N PRO A 190 17.07 14.06 -30.14
CA PRO A 190 15.95 14.93 -30.51
C PRO A 190 16.25 15.92 -31.64
N ASP A 191 17.49 16.39 -31.78
CA ASP A 191 17.93 17.29 -32.86
C ASP A 191 18.03 16.57 -34.22
N GLN A 192 18.36 15.28 -34.22
CA GLN A 192 18.56 14.47 -35.44
C GLN A 192 17.26 13.89 -36.00
N VAL A 193 16.25 13.70 -35.15
CA VAL A 193 14.98 13.08 -35.53
C VAL A 193 13.99 14.08 -36.15
N SER A 194 14.24 15.38 -35.97
CA SER A 194 13.34 16.42 -36.48
C SER A 194 13.27 16.41 -38.00
N SER A 195 12.06 16.26 -38.54
CA SER A 195 11.80 16.47 -39.97
C SER A 195 11.41 17.92 -40.31
N ASN A 196 11.17 18.77 -39.30
CA ASN A 196 10.72 20.15 -39.48
C ASN A 196 11.90 21.14 -39.38
N PRO A 197 12.13 22.01 -40.39
CA PRO A 197 13.23 22.98 -40.36
C PRO A 197 13.14 23.96 -39.18
N GLU A 198 11.93 24.32 -38.73
CA GLU A 198 11.78 25.23 -37.58
C GLU A 198 12.36 24.65 -36.29
N VAL A 199 12.18 23.35 -36.08
CA VAL A 199 12.71 22.64 -34.91
C VAL A 199 14.24 22.53 -35.00
N GLU A 200 14.78 22.27 -36.19
CA GLU A 200 16.24 22.29 -36.39
C GLU A 200 16.85 23.67 -36.06
N ASP A 201 16.20 24.74 -36.50
CA ASP A 201 16.67 26.11 -36.26
C ASP A 201 16.65 26.44 -34.76
N ILE A 202 15.62 26.00 -34.03
CA ILE A 202 15.59 26.12 -32.56
C ILE A 202 16.78 25.39 -31.93
N PHE A 203 17.10 24.17 -32.36
CA PHE A 203 18.24 23.43 -31.81
C PHE A 203 19.59 24.05 -32.19
N LYS A 204 19.72 24.68 -33.37
CA LYS A 204 20.93 25.41 -33.78
C LYS A 204 21.10 26.71 -32.99
N GLU A 205 20.01 27.41 -32.71
CA GLU A 205 20.00 28.63 -31.88
C GLU A 205 20.25 28.32 -30.40
N TRP A 206 19.84 27.13 -29.93
CA TRP A 206 19.96 26.75 -28.53
C TRP A 206 21.40 26.48 -28.12
N LYS A 207 21.91 27.28 -27.18
CA LYS A 207 23.28 27.15 -26.68
C LYS A 207 23.38 26.05 -25.61
N PRO A 208 24.35 25.14 -25.71
CA PRO A 208 24.55 24.08 -24.70
C PRO A 208 24.76 24.62 -23.27
N GLU A 209 25.31 25.83 -23.12
CA GLU A 209 25.54 26.49 -21.83
C GLU A 209 24.24 26.80 -21.07
N ASP A 210 23.16 27.10 -21.79
CA ASP A 210 21.86 27.39 -21.19
C ASP A 210 21.26 26.12 -20.57
N THR A 211 21.43 24.97 -21.24
CA THR A 211 21.06 23.67 -20.68
C THR A 211 21.88 23.33 -19.45
N ASP A 212 23.20 23.56 -19.47
CA ASP A 212 24.07 23.25 -18.32
C ASP A 212 23.74 24.09 -17.08
N HIS A 213 23.43 25.38 -17.28
CA HIS A 213 23.01 26.25 -16.18
C HIS A 213 21.65 25.82 -15.60
N LEU A 214 20.70 25.44 -16.47
CA LEU A 214 19.38 24.94 -16.04
C LEU A 214 19.49 23.59 -15.32
N LEU A 215 20.27 22.64 -15.84
CA LEU A 215 20.52 21.34 -15.22
C LEU A 215 21.20 21.50 -13.86
N LYS A 216 22.22 22.36 -13.74
CA LYS A 216 22.87 22.62 -12.44
C LYS A 216 21.90 23.20 -11.41
N ARG A 217 20.97 24.04 -11.85
CA ARG A 217 19.91 24.60 -10.97
C ARG A 217 18.92 23.51 -10.56
N LEU A 218 18.48 22.67 -11.49
CA LEU A 218 17.54 21.57 -11.24
C LEU A 218 18.16 20.48 -10.36
N ASP A 219 19.36 20.01 -10.69
CA ASP A 219 20.13 19.04 -9.89
C ASP A 219 20.41 19.58 -8.48
N GLY A 220 20.74 20.88 -8.37
CA GLY A 220 20.92 21.54 -7.10
C GLY A 220 19.63 21.59 -6.26
N ALA A 221 18.48 21.84 -6.88
CA ALA A 221 17.18 21.85 -6.21
C ALA A 221 16.76 20.43 -5.79
N ASP A 222 16.91 19.44 -6.67
CA ASP A 222 16.60 18.04 -6.41
C ASP A 222 17.48 17.46 -5.32
N LYS A 223 18.77 17.78 -5.33
CA LYS A 223 19.70 17.37 -4.27
C LYS A 223 19.30 17.97 -2.92
N LYS A 224 18.97 19.28 -2.87
CA LYS A 224 18.47 19.92 -1.65
C LYS A 224 17.15 19.32 -1.17
N ARG A 225 16.22 19.00 -2.07
CA ARG A 225 14.93 18.37 -1.77
C ARG A 225 15.13 16.96 -1.18
N LYS A 226 15.99 16.14 -1.81
CA LYS A 226 16.36 14.82 -1.31
C LYS A 226 17.06 14.89 0.06
N GLU A 227 17.98 15.84 0.24
CA GLU A 227 18.63 16.07 1.52
C GLU A 227 17.63 16.50 2.61
N ALA A 228 16.67 17.37 2.29
CA ALA A 228 15.62 17.78 3.22
C ALA A 228 14.69 16.61 3.60
N GLN A 229 14.29 15.80 2.61
CA GLN A 229 13.50 14.58 2.84
C GLN A 229 14.26 13.57 3.68
N ASN A 230 15.55 13.34 3.42
CA ASN A 230 16.38 12.43 4.20
C ASN A 230 16.52 12.92 5.66
N LYS A 231 16.75 14.21 5.88
CA LYS A 231 16.79 14.80 7.23
C LYS A 231 15.45 14.63 7.96
N LEU A 232 14.34 14.85 7.27
CA LEU A 232 13.00 14.62 7.83
C LEU A 232 12.80 13.15 8.19
N PHE A 233 13.20 12.24 7.30
CA PHE A 233 13.10 10.80 7.50
C PHE A 233 13.94 10.34 8.69
N GLU A 234 15.21 10.75 8.77
CA GLU A 234 16.09 10.49 9.92
C GLU A 234 15.49 11.02 11.23
N THR A 235 14.88 12.21 11.21
CA THR A 235 14.19 12.79 12.37
C THR A 235 12.99 11.93 12.79
N ILE A 236 12.16 11.50 11.84
CA ILE A 236 11.01 10.64 12.10
C ILE A 236 11.46 9.28 12.64
N GLU A 237 12.46 8.64 12.02
CA GLU A 237 13.00 7.37 12.48
C GLU A 237 13.53 7.48 13.92
N SER A 238 14.25 8.55 14.25
CA SER A 238 14.76 8.77 15.61
C SER A 238 13.63 8.92 16.64
N LYS A 239 12.53 9.59 16.27
CA LYS A 239 11.34 9.74 17.14
C LYS A 239 10.61 8.40 17.31
N LEU A 240 10.45 7.65 16.22
CA LEU A 240 9.82 6.32 16.25
C LEU A 240 10.63 5.34 17.09
N ARG A 241 11.96 5.34 17.00
CA ARG A 241 12.82 4.51 17.86
C ARG A 241 12.62 4.84 19.34
N LYS A 242 12.61 6.13 19.71
CA LYS A 242 12.35 6.54 21.10
C LYS A 242 10.97 6.09 21.59
N LEU A 243 9.93 6.27 20.78
CA LEU A 243 8.57 5.82 21.11
C LEU A 243 8.48 4.29 21.24
N ALA A 244 9.19 3.54 20.41
CA ALA A 244 9.26 2.09 20.50
C ALA A 244 9.96 1.63 21.79
N ASP A 245 11.11 2.22 22.13
CA ASP A 245 11.84 1.93 23.37
C ASP A 245 10.99 2.22 24.62
N ASP A 246 10.23 3.33 24.60
CA ASP A 246 9.33 3.70 25.69
C ASP A 246 8.13 2.73 25.79
N ALA A 247 7.56 2.30 24.66
CA ALA A 247 6.51 1.29 24.63
C ALA A 247 6.98 -0.09 25.12
N GLU A 248 8.21 -0.50 24.79
CA GLU A 248 8.81 -1.74 25.29
C GLU A 248 9.03 -1.71 26.80
N LYS A 249 9.51 -0.57 27.34
CA LYS A 249 9.64 -0.38 28.79
C LYS A 249 8.29 -0.49 29.49
N GLU A 250 7.25 0.19 28.98
CA GLU A 250 5.90 0.09 29.54
C GLU A 250 5.34 -1.34 29.49
N TYR A 251 5.53 -2.04 28.37
CA TYR A 251 5.10 -3.43 28.23
C TYR A 251 5.81 -4.34 29.24
N SER A 252 7.12 -4.19 29.40
CA SER A 252 7.91 -4.95 30.37
C SER A 252 7.49 -4.67 31.82
N ALA A 253 7.13 -3.44 32.14
CA ALA A 253 6.63 -3.05 33.46
C ALA A 253 5.27 -3.70 33.75
N LYS A 254 4.33 -3.64 32.80
CA LYS A 254 3.02 -4.31 32.91
C LYS A 254 3.16 -5.83 33.06
N GLN A 255 4.08 -6.47 32.34
CA GLN A 255 4.35 -7.90 32.50
C GLN A 255 4.85 -8.25 33.91
N ARG A 256 5.72 -7.42 34.50
CA ARG A 256 6.19 -7.60 35.89
C ARG A 256 5.03 -7.47 36.87
N GLU A 257 4.14 -6.48 36.72
CA GLU A 257 2.95 -6.33 37.57
C GLU A 257 2.01 -7.55 37.49
N VAL A 258 1.75 -8.06 36.29
CA VAL A 258 0.94 -9.27 36.09
C VAL A 258 1.58 -10.50 36.76
N LEU A 259 2.90 -10.63 36.72
CA LEU A 259 3.61 -11.71 37.40
C LEU A 259 3.54 -11.56 38.93
N VAL A 260 3.74 -10.35 39.45
CA VAL A 260 3.64 -10.06 40.88
C VAL A 260 2.23 -10.37 41.41
N THR A 261 1.18 -9.95 40.70
CA THR A 261 -0.22 -10.23 41.08
C THR A 261 -0.54 -11.73 41.05
N LYS A 262 -0.04 -12.48 40.06
CA LYS A 262 -0.16 -13.96 40.03
C LYS A 262 0.54 -14.62 41.22
N LEU A 263 1.75 -14.16 41.57
CA LEU A 263 2.49 -14.69 42.71
C LEU A 263 1.81 -14.38 44.05
N LEU A 264 1.28 -13.17 44.23
CA LEU A 264 0.51 -12.79 45.41
C LEU A 264 -0.78 -13.62 45.55
N ASN A 265 -1.51 -13.87 44.46
CA ASN A 265 -2.69 -14.73 44.49
C ASN A 265 -2.35 -16.19 44.81
N ASN A 266 -1.28 -16.74 44.24
CA ASN A 266 -0.84 -18.10 44.56
C ASN A 266 -0.32 -18.22 46.00
N GLY A 267 0.39 -17.21 46.50
CA GLY A 267 0.82 -17.11 47.90
C GLY A 267 -0.38 -16.99 48.86
N GLY A 268 -1.40 -16.23 48.48
CA GLY A 268 -2.68 -16.15 49.20
C GLY A 268 -3.42 -17.49 49.24
N GLN A 269 -3.42 -18.24 48.14
CA GLN A 269 -3.97 -19.61 48.09
C GLN A 269 -3.18 -20.58 48.98
N MET A 270 -1.84 -20.48 49.02
CA MET A 270 -1.00 -21.30 49.91
C MET A 270 -1.21 -20.96 51.39
N LEU A 271 -1.27 -19.69 51.75
CA LEU A 271 -1.57 -19.27 53.12
C LEU A 271 -2.98 -19.70 53.55
N HIS A 272 -3.96 -19.62 52.65
CA HIS A 272 -5.31 -20.12 52.91
C HIS A 272 -5.34 -21.64 53.09
N GLN A 273 -4.51 -22.41 52.35
CA GLN A 273 -4.34 -23.84 52.57
C GLN A 273 -3.64 -24.16 53.90
N GLN A 274 -2.60 -23.42 54.28
CA GLN A 274 -1.85 -23.65 55.52
C GLN A 274 -2.64 -23.26 56.79
N LEU A 275 -3.45 -22.20 56.73
CA LEU A 275 -4.36 -21.84 57.82
C LEU A 275 -5.51 -22.85 57.97
N TRP A 276 -5.97 -23.45 56.88
CA TRP A 276 -6.99 -24.51 56.94
C TRP A 276 -6.46 -25.82 57.53
N THR A 277 -5.21 -26.18 57.24
CA THR A 277 -4.60 -27.40 57.79
C THR A 277 -4.19 -27.24 59.25
N SER A 278 -3.76 -26.05 59.68
CA SER A 278 -3.41 -25.80 61.09
C SER A 278 -4.63 -25.62 62.00
N ALA A 279 -5.77 -25.16 61.48
CA ALA A 279 -7.04 -25.07 62.22
C ALA A 279 -7.78 -26.43 62.32
N SER A 280 -7.30 -27.47 61.65
CA SER A 280 -7.91 -28.82 61.62
C SER A 280 -7.16 -29.87 62.45
N ILE A 281 -6.20 -29.46 63.30
CA ILE A 281 -5.47 -30.29 64.28
C ILE A 281 -5.86 -29.82 65.68
#